data_AF-E8JZJ6-F1
#
_entry.id   AF-E8JZJ6-F1
#
_cell.length_a   1.000
_cell.length_b   1.000
_cell.length_c   1.000
_cell.angle_alpha   90.00
_cell.angle_beta   90.00
_cell.angle_gamma   90.00
#
_symmetry.space_group_name_H-M   'P 1'
#
loop_
_entity.id
_entity.type
_entity.pdbx_description
1 polymer ?
#
loop_
_entity_poly.entity_id
_entity_poly.type
_entity_poly.pdbx_seq_one_letter_code
_entity_poly.pdbx_strand_id
1 'polypeptide(L)'
;MESEELTSKILLESVLECTNFVVNEVPNLYRAVMERFKQDDEVFFMNFVEDENNQDDYYGYVYNKTNGKIYEYAFHDDKLVKNRKLSFIEKKIRELTTKDILELPIIDLL
;
A
#
# COMPACT_ATOMS: atom_id res chain seq x y z
N MET A 1 8.66 21.69 -18.32
CA MET A 1 8.06 21.00 -17.16
C MET A 1 8.96 21.31 -15.99
N GLU A 2 8.42 21.87 -14.92
CA GLU A 2 9.19 22.17 -13.71
C GLU A 2 9.61 20.85 -13.05
N SER A 3 10.80 20.82 -12.43
CA SER A 3 11.38 19.58 -11.87
C SER A 3 10.49 18.90 -10.83
N GLU A 4 9.70 19.70 -10.11
CA GLU A 4 8.76 19.21 -9.08
C GLU A 4 7.57 18.50 -9.73
N GLU A 5 7.03 19.04 -10.82
CA GLU A 5 5.92 18.43 -11.57
C GLU A 5 6.31 17.06 -12.14
N LEU A 6 7.54 16.93 -12.64
CA LEU A 6 8.07 15.65 -13.11
C LEU A 6 8.22 14.63 -11.97
N THR A 7 8.74 15.08 -10.82
CA THR A 7 8.90 14.22 -9.64
C THR A 7 7.53 13.70 -9.17
N SER A 8 6.53 14.57 -9.09
CA SER A 8 5.18 14.16 -8.67
C SER A 8 4.55 13.15 -9.62
N LYS A 9 4.76 13.29 -10.94
CA LYS A 9 4.26 12.32 -11.94
C LYS A 9 4.90 10.95 -11.75
N ILE A 10 6.21 10.89 -11.54
CA ILE A 10 6.93 9.62 -11.32
C ILE A 10 6.41 8.93 -10.05
N LEU A 11 6.21 9.69 -8.96
CA LEU A 11 5.68 9.14 -7.72
C LEU A 11 4.23 8.66 -7.87
N LEU A 12 3.39 9.39 -8.61
CA LEU A 12 2.03 8.97 -8.91
C LEU A 12 2.00 7.67 -9.73
N GLU A 13 2.83 7.58 -10.77
CA GLU A 13 3.00 6.36 -11.56
C GLU A 13 3.46 5.18 -10.68
N SER A 14 4.40 5.40 -9.76
CA SER A 14 4.84 4.40 -8.77
C SER A 14 3.68 3.83 -7.94
N VAL A 15 2.81 4.69 -7.37
CA VAL A 15 1.65 4.24 -6.58
C VAL A 15 0.69 3.39 -7.43
N LEU A 16 0.43 3.83 -8.66
CA LEU A 16 -0.50 3.14 -9.56
C LEU A 16 0.07 1.77 -10.00
N GLU A 17 1.35 1.72 -10.33
CA GLU A 17 2.05 0.47 -10.66
C GLU A 17 2.07 -0.50 -9.47
N CYS A 18 2.39 -0.01 -8.27
CA CYS A 18 2.37 -0.79 -7.03
C CYS A 18 0.96 -1.35 -6.74
N THR A 19 -0.06 -0.51 -6.83
CA THR A 19 -1.46 -0.93 -6.65
C THR A 19 -1.85 -2.00 -7.67
N ASN A 20 -1.51 -1.80 -8.94
CA ASN A 20 -1.78 -2.76 -9.99
C ASN A 20 -1.01 -4.08 -9.79
N PHE A 21 0.23 -4.02 -9.33
CA PHE A 21 1.02 -5.21 -9.00
C PHE A 21 0.35 -6.02 -7.88
N VAL A 22 -0.04 -5.39 -6.76
CA VAL A 22 -0.69 -6.11 -5.65
C VAL A 22 -2.02 -6.73 -6.07
N VAL A 23 -2.82 -6.03 -6.88
CA VAL A 23 -4.10 -6.53 -7.40
C VAL A 23 -3.90 -7.80 -8.23
N ASN A 24 -2.90 -7.83 -9.12
CA ASN A 24 -2.73 -8.91 -10.10
C ASN A 24 -1.81 -10.03 -9.62
N GLU A 25 -0.70 -9.69 -8.96
CA GLU A 25 0.37 -10.62 -8.61
C GLU A 25 0.27 -11.13 -7.17
N VAL A 26 -0.32 -10.35 -6.25
CA VAL A 26 -0.49 -10.73 -4.83
C VAL A 26 -1.96 -10.69 -4.40
N PRO A 27 -2.86 -11.43 -5.07
CA PRO A 27 -4.31 -11.29 -4.89
C PRO A 27 -4.81 -11.66 -3.50
N ASN A 28 -4.07 -12.48 -2.75
CA ASN A 28 -4.41 -12.81 -1.36
C ASN A 28 -4.23 -11.61 -0.43
N LEU A 29 -3.15 -10.83 -0.62
CA LEU A 29 -2.92 -9.58 0.10
C LEU A 29 -4.03 -8.58 -0.24
N TYR A 30 -4.28 -8.38 -1.54
CA TYR A 30 -5.32 -7.46 -2.00
C TYR A 30 -6.67 -7.77 -1.36
N ARG A 31 -7.13 -9.03 -1.42
CA ARG A 31 -8.40 -9.46 -0.81
C ARG A 31 -8.43 -9.21 0.68
N ALA A 32 -7.38 -9.59 1.41
CA ALA A 32 -7.32 -9.43 2.86
C ALA A 32 -7.40 -7.95 3.28
N VAL A 33 -6.78 -7.05 2.51
CA VAL A 33 -6.86 -5.61 2.74
C VAL A 33 -8.25 -5.07 2.40
N MET A 34 -8.80 -5.42 1.23
CA MET A 34 -10.11 -4.93 0.80
C MET A 34 -11.27 -5.39 1.69
N GLU A 35 -11.15 -6.54 2.35
CA GLU A 35 -12.10 -6.98 3.38
C GLU A 35 -12.20 -6.01 4.59
N ARG A 36 -11.24 -5.09 4.76
CA ARG A 36 -11.25 -4.06 5.80
C ARG A 36 -11.98 -2.78 5.40
N PHE A 37 -12.35 -2.65 4.12
CA PHE A 37 -12.89 -1.44 3.53
C PHE A 37 -14.30 -1.65 2.97
N LYS A 38 -14.97 -0.55 2.64
CA LYS A 38 -16.25 -0.62 1.92
C LYS A 38 -16.00 -0.90 0.45
N GLN A 39 -17.02 -1.42 -0.23
CA GLN A 39 -16.93 -1.79 -1.65
C GLN A 39 -16.61 -0.60 -2.57
N ASP A 40 -16.99 0.62 -2.17
CA ASP A 40 -16.82 1.87 -2.89
C ASP A 40 -15.59 2.69 -2.44
N ASP A 41 -14.76 2.15 -1.54
CA ASP A 41 -13.55 2.86 -1.12
C ASP A 41 -12.49 2.86 -2.24
N GLU A 42 -11.94 4.04 -2.54
CA GLU A 42 -10.76 4.22 -3.40
C GLU A 42 -9.50 3.98 -2.57
N VAL A 43 -8.77 2.91 -2.90
CA VAL A 43 -7.65 2.40 -2.10
C VAL A 43 -6.40 2.26 -2.96
N PHE A 44 -5.29 2.82 -2.47
CA PHE A 44 -3.98 2.81 -3.12
C PHE A 44 -2.94 2.15 -2.23
N PHE A 45 -2.09 1.32 -2.81
CA PHE A 45 -0.91 0.76 -2.13
C PHE A 45 0.26 1.71 -2.33
N MET A 46 0.73 2.29 -1.22
CA MET A 46 1.69 3.40 -1.18
C MET A 46 3.13 2.93 -0.91
N ASN A 47 3.34 1.62 -0.76
CA ASN A 47 4.63 0.96 -0.64
C ASN A 47 4.37 -0.54 -0.54
N PHE A 48 5.22 -1.35 -1.18
CA PHE A 48 5.14 -2.82 -1.11
C PHE A 48 6.55 -3.37 -0.94
N VAL A 49 6.77 -4.12 0.14
CA VAL A 49 8.03 -4.81 0.44
C VAL A 49 7.73 -6.28 0.66
N GLU A 50 8.40 -7.14 -0.09
CA GLU A 50 8.44 -8.58 0.11
C GLU A 50 9.69 -8.93 0.92
N ASP A 51 9.55 -9.76 1.96
CA ASP A 51 10.73 -10.24 2.72
C ASP A 51 11.50 -11.27 1.89
N GLU A 52 12.73 -10.91 1.51
CA GLU A 52 13.61 -11.79 0.73
C GLU A 52 13.93 -13.11 1.45
N ASN A 53 13.88 -13.14 2.79
CA ASN A 53 14.16 -14.34 3.59
C ASN A 53 12.91 -15.20 3.80
N ASN A 54 11.73 -14.61 3.68
CA ASN A 54 10.45 -15.28 3.84
C ASN A 54 9.45 -14.73 2.79
N GLN A 55 9.51 -15.26 1.57
CA GLN A 55 8.74 -14.81 0.39
C GLN A 55 7.20 -14.89 0.53
N ASP A 56 6.72 -15.26 1.72
CA ASP A 56 5.31 -15.26 2.10
C ASP A 56 4.95 -14.07 3.00
N ASP A 57 5.91 -13.22 3.37
CA ASP A 57 5.69 -12.02 4.19
C ASP A 57 5.78 -10.72 3.36
N TYR A 58 4.73 -9.92 3.47
CA TYR A 58 4.56 -8.65 2.76
C TYR A 58 4.25 -7.52 3.72
N TYR A 59 4.91 -6.38 3.52
CA TYR A 59 4.78 -5.19 4.37
C TYR A 59 4.56 -3.96 3.52
N GLY A 60 3.90 -2.96 4.09
CA GLY A 60 3.71 -1.70 3.40
C GLY A 60 2.60 -0.84 3.98
N TYR A 61 2.14 0.09 3.15
CA TYR A 61 1.12 1.05 3.52
C TYR A 61 0.02 1.12 2.48
N VAL A 62 -1.19 1.36 2.97
CA VAL A 62 -2.38 1.54 2.15
C VAL A 62 -2.98 2.90 2.48
N TYR A 63 -3.22 3.71 1.45
CA TYR A 63 -3.98 4.94 1.55
C TYR A 63 -5.41 4.69 1.07
N ASN A 64 -6.38 4.96 1.94
CA ASN A 64 -7.79 5.02 1.57
C ASN A 64 -8.15 6.49 1.31
N LYS A 65 -8.31 6.83 0.05
CA LYS A 65 -8.64 8.19 -0.39
C LYS A 65 -10.04 8.61 0.04
N THR A 66 -11.00 7.68 0.04
CA THR A 66 -12.38 7.95 0.44
C THR A 66 -12.49 8.49 1.86
N ASN A 67 -11.68 7.99 2.79
CA ASN A 67 -11.68 8.44 4.18
C ASN A 67 -10.44 9.26 4.60
N GLY A 68 -9.47 9.42 3.70
CA GLY A 68 -8.25 10.20 3.93
C GLY A 68 -7.28 9.59 4.95
N LYS A 69 -7.30 8.26 5.14
CA LYS A 69 -6.48 7.57 6.15
C LYS A 69 -5.42 6.66 5.54
N ILE A 70 -4.31 6.53 6.25
CA ILE A 70 -3.24 5.58 5.95
C ILE A 70 -3.24 4.45 6.96
N TYR A 71 -3.00 3.24 6.47
CA TYR A 71 -2.90 2.03 7.25
C TYR A 71 -1.58 1.34 6.94
N GLU A 72 -0.84 0.98 8.00
CA GLU A 72 0.29 0.07 7.90
C GLU A 72 -0.25 -1.36 7.87
N TYR A 73 0.29 -2.19 6.97
CA TYR A 73 -0.01 -3.60 6.91
C TYR A 73 1.24 -4.47 7.05
N ALA A 74 1.04 -5.62 7.70
CA ALA A 74 1.94 -6.75 7.64
C ALA A 74 1.10 -8.00 7.35
N PHE A 75 1.42 -8.68 6.26
CA PHE A 75 0.65 -9.79 5.73
C PHE A 75 1.53 -11.01 5.55
N HIS A 76 1.12 -12.11 6.18
CA HIS A 76 1.74 -13.42 6.05
C HIS A 76 0.80 -14.33 5.25
N ASP A 77 1.27 -14.88 4.14
CA ASP A 77 0.54 -15.81 3.26
C ASP A 77 1.24 -17.16 3.23
N ASP A 78 1.08 -17.98 4.26
CA ASP A 78 1.59 -19.35 4.26
C ASP A 78 0.82 -20.17 3.20
N LYS A 79 1.45 -20.32 2.02
CA LYS A 79 0.87 -21.03 0.88
C LYS A 79 0.73 -22.53 1.14
N LEU A 80 1.55 -23.10 2.04
CA LEU A 80 1.58 -24.54 2.32
C LEU A 80 0.41 -24.96 3.21
N VAL A 81 0.11 -24.21 4.28
CA VAL A 81 -0.97 -24.54 5.21
C VAL A 81 -2.21 -23.66 5.08
N LYS A 82 -2.25 -22.76 4.08
CA LYS A 82 -3.35 -21.81 3.83
C LYS A 82 -3.66 -20.94 5.05
N ASN A 83 -2.65 -20.66 5.86
CA ASN A 83 -2.77 -19.86 7.07
C ASN A 83 -2.38 -18.42 6.76
N ARG A 84 -3.37 -17.55 6.66
CA ARG A 84 -3.18 -16.14 6.29
C ARG A 84 -3.40 -15.25 7.49
N LYS A 85 -2.52 -14.27 7.68
CA LYS A 85 -2.64 -13.30 8.77
C LYS A 85 -2.37 -11.90 8.26
N LEU A 86 -3.28 -10.99 8.56
CA LEU A 86 -3.15 -9.56 8.27
C LEU A 86 -3.17 -8.76 9.57
N SER A 87 -2.04 -8.14 9.88
CA SER A 87 -2.00 -6.97 10.76
C SER A 87 -2.34 -5.73 9.94
N PHE A 88 -3.25 -4.89 10.45
CA PHE A 88 -3.72 -3.69 9.74
C PHE A 88 -4.00 -2.59 10.75
N ILE A 89 -3.16 -1.55 10.77
CA ILE A 89 -3.14 -0.54 11.84
C ILE A 89 -3.22 0.85 11.20
N GLU A 90 -4.22 1.63 11.59
CA GLU A 90 -4.33 3.04 11.21
C GLU A 90 -3.14 3.84 11.76
N LYS A 91 -2.49 4.62 10.89
CA LYS A 91 -1.40 5.52 11.25
C LYS A 91 -1.84 6.96 11.05
N LYS A 92 -1.38 7.86 11.92
CA LYS A 92 -1.61 9.29 11.70
C LYS A 92 -0.62 9.78 10.64
N ILE A 93 -1.12 10.37 9.57
CA ILE A 93 -0.28 10.88 8.46
C ILE A 93 0.85 11.80 8.98
N ARG A 94 0.54 12.65 9.97
CA ARG A 94 1.52 13.56 10.62
C ARG A 94 2.69 12.88 11.34
N GLU A 95 2.58 11.58 11.62
CA GLU A 95 3.62 10.78 12.30
C GLU A 95 4.51 10.05 11.27
N LEU A 96 4.17 10.11 9.98
CA LEU A 96 4.91 9.46 8.89
C LEU A 96 5.80 10.45 8.14
N THR A 97 6.86 9.93 7.54
CA THR A 97 7.84 10.69 6.77
C THR A 97 8.14 9.98 5.44
N THR A 98 8.86 10.65 4.54
CA THR A 98 9.31 10.04 3.27
C THR A 98 10.25 8.85 3.43
N LYS A 99 10.74 8.58 4.65
CA LYS A 99 11.47 7.34 4.97
C LYS A 99 10.54 6.14 5.12
N ASP A 100 9.30 6.39 5.51
CA ASP A 100 8.27 5.36 5.71
C ASP A 100 7.49 5.12 4.41
N ILE A 101 7.11 6.21 3.73
CA ILE A 101 6.35 6.21 2.47
C ILE A 101 6.91 7.28 1.55
N LEU A 102 7.56 6.87 0.46
CA LEU A 102 8.24 7.81 -0.45
C LEU A 102 7.24 8.76 -1.13
N GLU A 103 6.04 8.26 -1.38
CA GLU A 103 4.95 8.90 -2.10
C GLU A 103 4.06 9.79 -1.21
N LEU A 104 4.38 9.96 0.08
CA LEU A 104 3.66 10.88 0.97
C LEU A 104 3.48 12.30 0.40
N PRO A 105 4.47 12.92 -0.26
CA PRO A 105 4.32 14.27 -0.81
C PRO A 105 3.26 14.39 -1.89
N ILE A 106 2.85 13.29 -2.53
CA ILE A 106 1.85 13.28 -3.61
C ILE A 106 0.47 12.79 -3.16
N ILE A 107 0.28 12.55 -1.86
CA ILE A 107 -0.95 11.92 -1.37
C ILE A 107 -2.21 12.74 -1.69
N ASP A 108 -2.10 14.07 -1.72
CA ASP A 108 -3.19 14.98 -2.07
C ASP A 108 -3.46 15.04 -3.59
N LEU A 109 -2.62 14.41 -4.40
CA LEU A 109 -2.76 14.30 -5.86
C LEU A 109 -3.44 13.00 -6.31
N LEU A 110 -3.62 12.03 -5.39
CA LEU A 110 -4.32 10.76 -5.63
C LEU A 110 -5.83 10.97 -5.70
#